data_AF-A0A950YLC6-F1
#
_entry.id   AF-A0A950YLC6-F1
#
_cell.length_a   1.000
_cell.length_b   1.000
_cell.length_c   1.000
_cell.angle_alpha   90.00
_cell.angle_beta   90.00
_cell.angle_gamma   90.00
#
_symmetry.space_group_name_H-M   'P 1'
#
loop_
_entity.id
_entity.type
_entity.pdbx_description
1 polymer ?
#
loop_
_entity_poly.entity_id
_entity_poly.type
_entity_poly.pdbx_seq_one_letter_code
_entity_poly.pdbx_strand_id
1 'polypeptide(L)'
;MPGLRSRTLQLRAGSFAGVFLMILMTAVIAAAGGQIMATGLGAPGPGRFATADAVVRADPTVKLGHGDNVDKIDVARSALLPAGDVGRVARVAGVRSAVGDLSFPITVIGRDGAPLPTSGGAPAHAHGWPSAALTPYLVLVGRAPAAPDEIVLDQGLARGGGFRIGDRVRVVSPAGPATVRVVGVVTSSGSQQERRSSVFLPEAQAQRLAGLGPGYNAVAIRFRPGADQVRLRHRIAEALGGNVQVLDRRHAAAADAGDPTAYDRVQLVAVIASGGGTTLAIAIFVLGGTVAYTAERRRRQIAVLRAVGATPGQVRAMLMRETAAIGLLAGGAGCLAAHALFGLFAHALIAVGLAPDGFVITPSWIPYAIA
;
A
#
# COMPACT_ATOMS: atom_id res chain seq x y z
N MET A 1 -12.95 -54.79 31.97
CA MET A 1 -11.75 -54.81 31.09
C MET A 1 -11.78 -53.63 30.10
N PRO A 2 -11.25 -52.44 30.44
CA PRO A 2 -11.31 -51.24 29.57
C PRO A 2 -10.08 -51.02 28.67
N GLY A 3 -9.15 -51.97 28.57
CA GLY A 3 -7.77 -51.72 28.09
C GLY A 3 -7.49 -51.85 26.59
N LEU A 4 -8.43 -52.29 25.74
CA LEU A 4 -8.13 -52.62 24.34
C LEU A 4 -8.60 -51.58 23.31
N ARG A 5 -9.34 -50.55 23.73
CA ARG A 5 -9.89 -49.53 22.81
C ARG A 5 -8.97 -48.33 22.57
N SER A 6 -7.97 -48.10 23.44
CA SER A 6 -7.10 -46.92 23.38
C SER A 6 -5.82 -47.11 22.53
N ARG A 7 -5.30 -48.34 22.41
CA ARG A 7 -4.06 -48.61 21.64
C ARG A 7 -4.22 -48.51 20.12
N THR A 8 -5.41 -48.69 19.58
CA THR A 8 -5.69 -48.54 18.14
C THR A 8 -5.90 -47.09 17.69
N LEU A 9 -6.16 -46.16 18.62
CA LEU A 9 -6.26 -44.72 18.34
C LEU A 9 -4.88 -44.06 18.20
N GLN A 10 -3.89 -44.50 18.99
CA GLN A 10 -2.56 -43.87 19.03
C GLN A 10 -1.76 -44.03 17.73
N LEU A 11 -1.87 -45.17 17.03
CA LEU A 11 -1.22 -45.38 15.73
C LEU A 11 -1.94 -44.67 14.55
N ARG A 12 -3.19 -44.21 14.74
CA ARG A 12 -3.99 -43.54 13.70
C ARG A 12 -3.88 -42.02 13.75
N ALA A 13 -3.61 -41.46 14.94
CA ALA A 13 -3.47 -40.02 15.15
C ALA A 13 -2.42 -39.37 14.21
N GLY A 14 -1.33 -40.08 13.89
CA GLY A 14 -0.25 -39.53 13.04
C GLY A 14 -0.68 -39.14 11.62
N SER A 15 -1.51 -39.97 10.96
CA SER A 15 -1.99 -39.66 9.60
C SER A 15 -2.96 -38.48 9.58
N PHE A 16 -3.82 -38.37 10.59
CA PHE A 16 -4.76 -37.26 10.71
C PHE A 16 -4.06 -35.97 11.16
N ALA A 17 -3.09 -36.08 12.06
CA ALA A 17 -2.27 -34.95 12.49
C ALA A 17 -1.50 -34.36 11.32
N GLY A 18 -0.99 -35.19 10.40
CA GLY A 18 -0.32 -34.71 9.19
C GLY A 18 -1.26 -33.91 8.26
N VAL A 19 -2.44 -34.45 7.96
CA VAL A 19 -3.46 -33.76 7.14
C VAL A 19 -3.92 -32.48 7.82
N PHE A 20 -4.22 -32.54 9.11
CA PHE A 20 -4.64 -31.38 9.90
C PHE A 20 -3.58 -30.29 9.90
N LEU A 21 -2.31 -30.63 10.18
CA LEU A 21 -1.19 -29.67 10.20
C LEU A 21 -0.97 -29.06 8.82
N MET A 22 -1.08 -29.85 7.75
CA MET A 22 -0.97 -29.35 6.39
C MET A 22 -2.06 -28.35 6.03
N ILE A 23 -3.32 -28.67 6.33
CA ILE A 23 -4.44 -27.75 6.07
C ILE A 23 -4.28 -26.49 6.94
N LEU A 24 -3.90 -26.64 8.21
CA LEU A 24 -3.69 -25.53 9.13
C LEU A 24 -2.58 -24.59 8.61
N MET A 25 -1.41 -25.12 8.23
CA MET A 25 -0.32 -24.30 7.68
C MET A 25 -0.70 -23.65 6.35
N THR A 26 -1.43 -24.37 5.49
CA THR A 26 -1.94 -23.83 4.23
C THR A 26 -2.88 -22.65 4.47
N ALA A 27 -3.84 -22.81 5.39
CA ALA A 27 -4.78 -21.76 5.75
C ALA A 27 -4.08 -20.55 6.39
N VAL A 28 -3.05 -20.78 7.23
CA VAL A 28 -2.23 -19.70 7.79
C VAL A 28 -1.57 -18.88 6.69
N ILE A 29 -0.89 -19.56 5.75
CA ILE A 29 -0.16 -18.90 4.66
C ILE A 29 -1.12 -18.19 3.70
N ALA A 30 -2.22 -18.84 3.32
CA ALA A 30 -3.22 -18.28 2.42
C ALA A 30 -3.91 -17.05 3.04
N ALA A 31 -4.32 -17.13 4.31
CA ALA A 31 -4.94 -16.00 5.00
C ALA A 31 -3.95 -14.86 5.20
N ALA A 32 -2.71 -15.13 5.66
CA ALA A 32 -1.69 -14.10 5.87
C ALA A 32 -1.27 -13.42 4.55
N GLY A 33 -0.91 -14.21 3.54
CA GLY A 33 -0.54 -13.70 2.21
C GLY A 33 -1.69 -12.92 1.56
N GLY A 34 -2.92 -13.44 1.66
CA GLY A 34 -4.10 -12.78 1.15
C GLY A 34 -4.42 -11.46 1.87
N GLN A 35 -4.16 -11.33 3.18
CA GLN A 35 -4.32 -10.05 3.87
C GLN A 35 -3.29 -9.02 3.44
N ILE A 36 -2.03 -9.41 3.26
CA ILE A 36 -0.99 -8.49 2.81
C ILE A 36 -1.31 -8.04 1.38
N MET A 37 -1.76 -8.97 0.53
CA MET A 37 -2.25 -8.67 -0.82
C MET A 37 -3.48 -7.74 -0.78
N ALA A 38 -4.46 -8.00 0.08
CA ALA A 38 -5.63 -7.13 0.24
C ALA A 38 -5.26 -5.73 0.76
N THR A 39 -4.23 -5.63 1.60
CA THR A 39 -3.67 -4.35 2.06
C THR A 39 -2.96 -3.62 0.92
N GLY A 40 -2.23 -4.33 0.06
CA GLY A 40 -1.57 -3.76 -1.12
C GLY A 40 -2.55 -3.35 -2.23
N LEU A 41 -3.63 -4.10 -2.43
CA LEU A 41 -4.72 -3.82 -3.37
C LEU A 41 -5.74 -2.81 -2.82
N GLY A 42 -5.75 -2.58 -1.51
CA GLY A 42 -6.61 -1.60 -0.87
C GLY A 42 -6.33 -0.20 -1.39
N ALA A 43 -7.39 0.60 -1.56
CA ALA A 43 -7.25 1.97 -2.02
C ALA A 43 -6.36 2.75 -1.02
N PRO A 44 -5.19 3.26 -1.44
CA PRO A 44 -4.36 4.07 -0.57
C PRO A 44 -5.21 5.28 -0.26
N GLY A 45 -5.59 5.45 1.01
CA GLY A 45 -6.42 6.58 1.45
C GLY A 45 -5.87 7.91 0.92
N PRO A 46 -6.57 9.03 1.11
CA PRO A 46 -6.24 10.26 0.40
C PRO A 46 -4.83 10.82 0.68
N GLY A 47 -4.14 10.30 1.69
CA GLY A 47 -2.77 10.65 2.04
C GLY A 47 -2.67 12.15 2.28
N ARG A 48 -1.62 12.77 1.74
CA ARG A 48 -1.45 14.23 1.83
C ARG A 48 -2.55 15.04 1.14
N PHE A 49 -3.31 14.45 0.23
CA PHE A 49 -4.45 15.08 -0.43
C PHE A 49 -5.77 14.86 0.33
N ALA A 50 -5.72 14.57 1.64
CA ALA A 50 -6.87 14.36 2.53
C ALA A 50 -7.99 15.39 2.36
N THR A 51 -7.65 16.66 2.16
CA THR A 51 -8.64 17.73 2.02
C THR A 51 -9.21 17.88 0.60
N ALA A 52 -8.64 17.20 -0.39
CA ALA A 52 -9.07 17.27 -1.79
C ALA A 52 -10.20 16.26 -2.08
N ASP A 53 -11.15 16.65 -2.94
CA ASP A 53 -12.22 15.78 -3.45
C ASP A 53 -11.79 14.97 -4.68
N ALA A 54 -10.83 15.49 -5.42
CA ALA A 54 -10.20 14.85 -6.56
C ALA A 54 -8.78 15.39 -6.75
N VAL A 55 -7.93 14.60 -7.41
CA VAL A 55 -6.58 15.00 -7.79
C VAL A 55 -6.34 14.66 -9.24
N VAL A 56 -5.80 15.60 -10.00
CA VAL A 56 -5.36 15.38 -11.38
C VAL A 56 -3.86 15.14 -11.38
N ARG A 57 -3.41 14.13 -12.11
CA ARG A 57 -2.00 13.93 -12.44
C ARG A 57 -1.84 13.70 -13.94
N ALA A 58 -0.65 13.90 -14.48
CA ALA A 58 -0.34 13.40 -15.82
C ALA A 58 -0.39 11.86 -15.80
N ASP A 59 -0.89 11.26 -16.88
CA ASP A 59 -0.91 9.81 -17.00
C ASP A 59 0.54 9.29 -17.00
N PRO A 60 0.92 8.38 -16.07
CA PRO A 60 2.25 7.79 -16.04
C PRO A 60 2.47 6.80 -17.17
N THR A 61 1.52 6.54 -18.07
CA THR A 61 1.70 5.64 -19.19
C THR A 61 2.06 6.36 -20.47
N VAL A 62 3.07 5.86 -21.18
CA VAL A 62 3.37 6.22 -22.56
C VAL A 62 2.90 5.10 -23.46
N LYS A 63 2.13 5.46 -24.48
CA LYS A 63 1.72 4.55 -25.55
C LYS A 63 2.87 4.43 -26.56
N LEU A 64 3.45 3.26 -26.67
CA LEU A 64 4.52 2.94 -27.62
C LEU A 64 3.97 1.96 -28.66
N GLY A 65 3.99 2.36 -29.93
CA GLY A 65 3.49 1.55 -31.04
C GLY A 65 2.79 2.37 -32.13
N HIS A 66 2.42 1.70 -33.22
CA HIS A 66 1.68 2.28 -34.35
C HIS A 66 0.64 1.28 -34.86
N GLY A 67 -0.58 1.73 -35.14
CA GLY A 67 -1.70 0.86 -35.53
C GLY A 67 -2.33 0.11 -34.35
N ASP A 68 -2.65 -1.17 -34.52
CA ASP A 68 -3.35 -1.99 -33.50
C ASP A 68 -2.42 -2.53 -32.39
N ASN A 69 -1.09 -2.42 -32.55
CA ASN A 69 -0.11 -2.84 -31.55
C ASN A 69 0.41 -1.63 -30.77
N VAL A 70 -0.41 -1.14 -29.83
CA VAL A 70 -0.03 -0.06 -28.91
C VAL A 70 0.15 -0.63 -27.51
N ASP A 71 1.41 -0.77 -27.09
CA ASP A 71 1.75 -1.13 -25.72
C ASP A 71 1.73 0.12 -24.82
N LYS A 72 1.16 -0.03 -23.63
CA LYS A 72 1.23 1.00 -22.59
C LYS A 72 2.40 0.67 -21.66
N ILE A 73 3.37 1.57 -21.59
CA ILE A 73 4.52 1.43 -20.69
C ILE A 73 4.41 2.48 -19.59
N ASP A 74 4.45 2.05 -18.33
CA ASP A 74 4.55 2.94 -17.18
C ASP A 74 5.94 3.60 -17.13
N VAL A 75 5.98 4.93 -17.13
CA VAL A 75 7.19 5.71 -16.94
C VAL A 75 7.42 5.99 -15.46
N ALA A 76 8.67 5.81 -15.00
CA ALA A 76 9.08 6.01 -13.61
C ALA A 76 8.94 7.48 -13.12
N ARG A 77 8.78 8.44 -14.04
CA ARG A 77 8.54 9.85 -13.72
C ARG A 77 7.38 10.35 -14.56
N SER A 78 6.22 10.57 -13.94
CA SER A 78 5.08 11.21 -14.60
C SER A 78 5.48 12.60 -15.11
N ALA A 79 4.99 12.96 -16.29
CA ALA A 79 5.18 14.30 -16.83
C ALA A 79 4.59 15.36 -15.87
N LEU A 80 5.16 16.57 -15.91
CA LEU A 80 4.55 17.69 -15.20
C LEU A 80 3.30 18.17 -15.93
N LEU A 81 2.25 18.46 -15.16
CA LEU A 81 1.12 19.25 -15.62
C LEU A 81 1.59 20.69 -15.85
N PRO A 82 1.34 21.27 -17.05
CA PRO A 82 1.62 22.67 -17.32
C PRO A 82 1.04 23.61 -16.26
N ALA A 83 1.75 24.69 -15.92
CA ALA A 83 1.28 25.64 -14.90
C ALA A 83 -0.11 26.24 -15.22
N GLY A 84 -0.45 26.38 -16.51
CA GLY A 84 -1.76 26.85 -16.96
C GLY A 84 -2.93 25.91 -16.62
N ASP A 85 -2.67 24.63 -16.34
CA ASP A 85 -3.70 23.64 -16.05
C ASP A 85 -4.41 23.90 -14.73
N VAL A 86 -3.70 24.40 -13.72
CA VAL A 86 -4.31 24.83 -12.46
C VAL A 86 -5.40 25.88 -12.72
N GLY A 87 -5.09 26.88 -13.57
CA GLY A 87 -6.03 27.94 -13.94
C GLY A 87 -7.19 27.46 -14.83
N ARG A 88 -6.99 26.41 -15.63
CA ARG A 88 -8.07 25.78 -16.40
C ARG A 88 -9.03 25.02 -15.49
N VAL A 89 -8.49 24.20 -14.58
CA VAL A 89 -9.28 23.42 -13.61
C VAL A 89 -10.06 24.34 -12.68
N ALA A 90 -9.46 25.43 -12.21
CA ALA A 90 -10.13 26.41 -11.36
C ALA A 90 -11.34 27.08 -12.02
N ARG A 91 -11.37 27.18 -13.35
CA ARG A 91 -12.48 27.77 -14.13
C ARG A 91 -13.65 26.81 -14.38
N VAL A 92 -13.51 25.51 -14.10
CA VAL A 92 -14.58 24.53 -14.32
C VAL A 92 -15.73 24.76 -13.33
N ALA A 93 -16.95 24.91 -13.86
CA ALA A 93 -18.13 25.15 -13.04
C ALA A 93 -18.39 23.99 -12.06
N GLY A 94 -18.33 24.29 -10.76
CA GLY A 94 -18.45 23.32 -9.67
C GLY A 94 -17.15 23.12 -8.88
N VAL A 95 -16.02 23.62 -9.39
CA VAL A 95 -14.75 23.68 -8.63
C VAL A 95 -14.79 24.86 -7.67
N ARG A 96 -14.42 24.61 -6.42
CA ARG A 96 -14.26 25.63 -5.36
C ARG A 96 -12.85 26.18 -5.34
N SER A 97 -11.85 25.31 -5.44
CA SER A 97 -10.44 25.69 -5.51
C SER A 97 -9.63 24.59 -6.18
N ALA A 98 -8.61 24.99 -6.95
CA ALA A 98 -7.58 24.10 -7.49
C ALA A 98 -6.21 24.58 -6.97
N VAL A 99 -5.38 23.65 -6.52
CA VAL A 99 -4.05 23.94 -5.99
C VAL A 99 -3.05 23.02 -6.68
N GLY A 100 -2.04 23.62 -7.31
CA GLY A 100 -0.92 22.88 -7.88
C GLY A 100 0.00 22.37 -6.79
N ASP A 101 0.41 21.12 -6.90
CA ASP A 101 1.40 20.50 -6.03
C ASP A 101 2.63 20.09 -6.85
N LEU A 102 3.77 20.65 -6.46
CA LEU A 102 5.09 20.28 -6.96
C LEU A 102 5.80 19.54 -5.83
N SER A 103 6.18 18.29 -6.07
CA SER A 103 6.93 17.45 -5.15
C SER A 103 8.22 16.98 -5.80
N PHE A 104 9.32 17.09 -5.06
CA PHE A 104 10.63 16.59 -5.48
C PHE A 104 11.45 16.14 -4.26
N PRO A 105 12.36 15.17 -4.42
CA PRO A 105 13.19 14.73 -3.33
C PRO A 105 14.15 15.85 -2.89
N ILE A 106 14.34 15.98 -1.58
CA ILE A 106 15.27 16.91 -0.96
C ILE A 106 15.95 16.22 0.22
N THR A 107 17.25 16.45 0.38
CA THR A 107 18.00 15.95 1.53
C THR A 107 18.33 17.12 2.44
N VAL A 108 17.91 17.04 3.70
CA VAL A 108 18.29 18.02 4.73
C VAL A 108 19.57 17.54 5.41
N ILE A 109 20.59 18.39 5.46
CA ILE A 109 21.88 18.07 6.05
C ILE A 109 21.88 18.55 7.51
N GLY A 110 22.22 17.65 8.42
CA GLY A 110 22.41 17.90 9.84
C GLY A 110 23.58 18.83 10.12
N ARG A 111 23.67 19.30 11.36
CA ARG A 111 24.78 20.16 11.81
C ARG A 111 26.14 19.46 11.82
N ASP A 112 26.12 18.13 11.91
CA ASP A 112 27.26 17.22 11.80
C ASP A 112 27.73 17.01 10.34
N GLY A 113 27.01 17.58 9.36
CA GLY A 113 27.32 17.43 7.94
C GLY A 113 26.79 16.15 7.32
N ALA A 114 26.11 15.29 8.09
CA ALA A 114 25.48 14.08 7.59
C ALA A 114 24.04 14.34 7.10
N PRO A 115 23.53 13.59 6.12
CA PRO A 115 22.10 13.58 5.80
C PRO A 115 21.26 13.22 7.02
N LEU A 116 20.23 14.02 7.32
CA LEU A 116 19.31 13.66 8.39
C LEU A 116 18.52 12.40 8.01
N PRO A 117 18.40 11.44 8.93
CA PRO A 117 17.58 10.26 8.69
C PRO A 117 16.12 10.67 8.58
N THR A 118 15.46 10.09 7.61
CA THR A 118 14.02 10.16 7.35
C THR A 118 13.44 8.76 7.56
N SER A 119 12.17 8.68 7.94
CA SER A 119 11.49 7.40 8.15
C SER A 119 11.58 6.52 6.88
N GLY A 120 12.07 5.29 7.02
CA GLY A 120 12.22 4.35 5.90
C GLY A 120 13.41 4.59 4.96
N GLY A 121 14.37 5.47 5.30
CA GLY A 121 15.60 5.68 4.53
C GLY A 121 15.43 6.43 3.19
N ALA A 122 14.20 6.75 2.78
CA ALA A 122 13.89 7.52 1.59
C ALA A 122 14.05 9.03 1.83
N PRO A 123 14.62 9.83 0.90
CA PRO A 123 14.83 11.26 1.10
C PRO A 123 13.54 12.00 1.47
N ALA A 124 13.68 13.14 2.17
CA ALA A 124 12.55 14.02 2.44
C ALA A 124 11.98 14.56 1.12
N HIS A 125 10.74 15.04 1.12
CA HIS A 125 10.15 15.68 -0.05
C HIS A 125 9.90 17.16 0.19
N ALA A 126 10.34 17.96 -0.77
CA ALA A 126 10.09 19.39 -0.80
C ALA A 126 8.83 19.69 -1.61
N HIS A 127 8.08 20.68 -1.11
CA HIS A 127 6.85 21.15 -1.73
C HIS A 127 6.76 22.68 -1.74
N GLY A 128 5.96 23.21 -2.67
CA GLY A 128 5.57 24.62 -2.63
C GLY A 128 4.59 24.89 -1.48
N TRP A 129 4.75 26.00 -0.77
CA TRP A 129 3.88 26.38 0.36
C TRP A 129 2.38 26.35 0.06
N PRO A 130 1.86 26.73 -1.13
CA PRO A 130 0.43 26.62 -1.44
C PRO A 130 -0.14 25.21 -1.26
N SER A 131 0.67 24.17 -1.51
CA SER A 131 0.28 22.77 -1.33
C SER A 131 0.13 22.36 0.14
N ALA A 132 0.67 23.13 1.10
CA ALA A 132 0.54 22.84 2.52
C ALA A 132 -0.93 22.84 2.97
N ALA A 133 -1.81 23.58 2.29
CA ALA A 133 -3.25 23.61 2.55
C ALA A 133 -4.01 22.35 2.08
N LEU A 134 -3.34 21.44 1.38
CA LEU A 134 -3.92 20.18 0.91
C LEU A 134 -3.89 19.09 1.98
N THR A 135 -2.88 19.17 2.84
CA THR A 135 -2.69 18.29 3.98
C THR A 135 -3.18 19.01 5.25
N PRO A 136 -3.73 18.32 6.25
CA PRO A 136 -4.03 18.91 7.55
C PRO A 136 -2.74 19.16 8.38
N TYR A 137 -1.80 19.95 7.85
CA TYR A 137 -0.66 20.40 8.65
C TYR A 137 -1.11 21.44 9.65
N LEU A 138 -0.69 21.25 10.90
CA LEU A 138 -0.76 22.27 11.93
C LEU A 138 0.60 22.97 11.96
N VAL A 139 0.61 24.29 11.76
CA VAL A 139 1.79 25.10 12.03
C VAL A 139 1.97 25.11 13.54
N LEU A 140 3.02 24.42 14.03
CA LEU A 140 3.29 24.35 15.46
C LEU A 140 3.87 25.66 15.96
N VAL A 141 4.86 26.19 15.24
CA VAL A 141 5.58 27.42 15.59
C VAL A 141 6.06 28.11 14.30
N GLY A 142 6.01 29.44 14.27
CA GLY A 142 6.59 30.27 13.21
C GLY A 142 5.57 30.75 12.19
N ARG A 143 6.02 30.92 10.93
CA ARG A 143 5.20 31.48 9.85
C ARG A 143 5.44 30.78 8.52
N ALA A 144 4.58 31.09 7.55
CA ALA A 144 4.77 30.73 6.14
C ALA A 144 6.10 31.30 5.59
N PRO A 145 6.79 30.55 4.69
CA PRO A 145 7.95 31.05 3.99
C PRO A 145 7.53 32.07 2.93
N ALA A 146 8.17 33.22 2.93
CA ALA A 146 7.88 34.35 2.03
C ALA A 146 9.07 34.67 1.12
N ALA A 147 10.30 34.56 1.63
CA ALA A 147 11.51 34.86 0.88
C ALA A 147 12.17 33.58 0.30
N PRO A 148 12.88 33.68 -0.85
CA PRO A 148 13.54 32.54 -1.51
C PRO A 148 14.47 31.70 -0.65
N ASP A 149 15.07 32.31 0.37
CA ASP A 149 15.98 31.68 1.31
C ASP A 149 15.27 31.12 2.55
N GLU A 150 13.94 30.99 2.55
CA GLU A 150 13.17 30.52 3.70
C GLU A 150 12.62 29.11 3.51
N ILE A 151 12.62 28.34 4.59
CA ILE A 151 12.14 26.96 4.63
C ILE A 151 11.27 26.73 5.86
N VAL A 152 10.23 25.91 5.70
CA VAL A 152 9.46 25.35 6.80
C VAL A 152 9.73 23.85 6.85
N LEU A 153 10.15 23.36 8.01
CA LEU A 153 10.51 21.96 8.21
C LEU A 153 9.38 21.20 8.91
N ASP A 154 9.26 19.92 8.61
CA ASP A 154 8.51 19.00 9.47
C ASP A 154 9.18 18.85 10.85
N GLN A 155 8.36 18.61 11.87
CA GLN A 155 8.79 18.43 13.26
C GLN A 155 9.86 17.33 13.43
N GLY A 156 9.77 16.23 12.69
CA GLY A 156 10.74 15.14 12.72
C GLY A 156 12.13 15.59 12.26
N LEU A 157 12.19 16.29 11.13
CA LEU A 157 13.45 16.86 10.60
C LEU A 157 14.02 17.93 11.52
N ALA A 158 13.17 18.83 12.04
CA ALA A 158 13.60 19.88 12.94
C ALA A 158 14.19 19.30 14.24
N ARG A 159 13.55 18.28 14.83
CA ARG A 159 14.05 17.61 16.04
C ARG A 159 15.30 16.78 15.76
N GLY A 160 15.32 16.01 14.68
CA GLY A 160 16.46 15.16 14.30
C GLY A 160 17.74 15.96 14.05
N GLY A 161 17.63 17.15 13.46
CA GLY A 161 18.77 18.06 13.25
C GLY A 161 19.00 19.09 14.36
N GLY A 162 18.16 19.12 15.41
CA GLY A 162 18.22 20.14 16.45
C GLY A 162 18.03 21.57 15.94
N PHE A 163 17.26 21.75 14.86
CA PHE A 163 17.03 23.05 14.24
C PHE A 163 15.91 23.84 14.94
N ARG A 164 16.14 25.13 15.10
CA ARG A 164 15.19 26.12 15.62
C ARG A 164 14.86 27.16 14.55
N ILE A 165 13.76 27.88 14.74
CA ILE A 165 13.41 29.01 13.89
C ILE A 165 14.54 30.05 13.95
N GLY A 166 14.95 30.54 12.78
CA GLY A 166 16.08 31.44 12.59
C GLY A 166 17.37 30.73 12.15
N ASP A 167 17.49 29.43 12.38
CA ASP A 167 18.67 28.66 11.98
C ASP A 167 18.81 28.58 10.47
N ARG A 168 20.06 28.51 9.98
CA ARG A 168 20.37 28.17 8.60
C ARG A 168 20.60 26.67 8.48
N VAL A 169 19.93 26.03 7.54
CA VAL A 169 20.07 24.63 7.21
C VAL A 169 20.55 24.48 5.77
N ARG A 170 21.42 23.50 5.54
CA ARG A 170 21.86 23.13 4.20
C ARG A 170 20.95 22.03 3.67
N VAL A 171 20.47 22.22 2.45
CA VAL A 171 19.62 21.25 1.76
C VAL A 171 20.26 20.89 0.42
N VAL A 172 20.08 19.66 -0.02
CA VAL A 172 20.52 19.18 -1.33
C VAL A 172 19.28 18.83 -2.13
N SER A 173 19.12 19.45 -3.29
CA SER A 173 18.00 19.28 -4.21
C SER A 173 18.49 18.83 -5.59
N PRO A 174 17.60 18.43 -6.51
CA PRO A 174 17.99 18.09 -7.88
C PRO A 174 18.75 19.21 -8.62
N ALA A 175 18.44 20.48 -8.33
CA ALA A 175 19.17 21.62 -8.89
C ALA A 175 20.54 21.88 -8.22
N GLY A 176 20.84 21.21 -7.11
CA GLY A 176 22.08 21.38 -6.36
C GLY A 176 21.87 21.74 -4.87
N PRO A 177 22.97 21.99 -4.15
CA PRO A 177 22.93 22.38 -2.74
C PRO A 177 22.48 23.84 -2.57
N ALA A 178 21.69 24.10 -1.54
CA ALA A 178 21.25 25.44 -1.14
C ALA A 178 21.32 25.58 0.39
N THR A 179 21.46 26.81 0.87
CA THR A 179 21.34 27.12 2.30
C THR A 179 20.13 28.01 2.51
N VAL A 180 19.25 27.60 3.42
CA VAL A 180 17.95 28.22 3.67
C VAL A 180 17.72 28.40 5.17
N ARG A 181 16.98 29.43 5.56
CA ARG A 181 16.65 29.80 6.93
C ARG A 181 15.32 29.19 7.34
N VAL A 182 15.31 28.49 8.47
CA VAL A 182 14.10 27.91 9.05
C VAL A 182 13.20 29.03 9.58
N VAL A 183 11.99 29.15 9.08
CA VAL A 183 11.02 30.19 9.52
C VAL A 183 9.77 29.62 10.18
N GLY A 184 9.60 28.29 10.12
CA GLY A 184 8.51 27.62 10.78
C GLY A 184 8.75 26.12 10.88
N VAL A 185 7.98 25.49 11.76
CA VAL A 185 7.92 24.04 11.93
C VAL A 185 6.46 23.61 11.88
N VAL A 186 6.18 22.64 11.00
CA VAL A 186 4.84 22.04 10.85
C VAL A 186 4.82 20.63 11.41
N THR A 187 3.64 20.15 11.76
CA THR A 187 3.41 18.73 11.97
C THR A 187 2.15 18.29 11.26
N SER A 188 2.16 17.09 10.70
CA SER A 188 0.94 16.47 10.18
C SER A 188 0.13 15.89 11.33
N SER A 189 -1.19 16.11 11.33
CA SER A 189 -2.13 15.44 12.22
C SER A 189 -2.46 14.00 11.78
N GLY A 190 -1.87 13.53 10.68
CA GLY A 190 -2.07 12.19 10.13
C GLY A 190 -1.45 11.09 10.99
N SER A 191 -1.82 9.84 10.70
CA SER A 191 -1.27 8.65 11.36
C SER A 191 0.26 8.59 11.19
N GLN A 192 0.99 7.90 12.08
CA GLN A 192 2.46 7.75 11.98
C GLN A 192 2.92 7.25 10.59
N GLN A 193 2.03 6.53 9.87
CA GLN A 193 2.16 6.06 8.49
C GLN A 193 2.27 7.18 7.44
N GLU A 194 1.61 8.31 7.69
CA GLU A 194 1.51 9.47 6.77
C GLU A 194 2.53 10.56 7.12
N ARG A 195 3.26 10.40 8.23
CA ARG A 195 4.29 11.33 8.71
C ARG A 195 5.59 11.10 7.95
N ARG A 196 5.57 11.34 6.64
CA ARG A 196 6.82 11.52 5.88
C ARG A 196 7.37 12.92 6.13
N SER A 197 8.69 12.98 6.17
CA SER A 197 9.44 14.21 6.32
C SER A 197 9.21 15.12 5.11
N SER A 198 8.29 16.07 5.26
CA SER A 198 8.01 17.09 4.25
C SER A 198 8.68 18.41 4.60
N VAL A 199 9.07 19.12 3.56
CA VAL A 199 9.67 20.44 3.64
C VAL A 199 8.85 21.38 2.75
N PHE A 200 8.60 22.60 3.22
CA PHE A 200 7.88 23.60 2.44
C PHE A 200 8.75 24.81 2.15
N LEU A 201 8.68 25.25 0.89
CA LEU A 201 9.44 26.37 0.34
C LEU A 201 8.47 27.35 -0.33
N PRO A 202 8.87 28.61 -0.56
CA PRO A 202 8.12 29.48 -1.46
C PRO A 202 8.01 28.84 -2.84
N GLU A 203 6.87 29.00 -3.51
CA GLU A 203 6.56 28.31 -4.76
C GLU A 203 7.63 28.51 -5.85
N ALA A 204 8.08 29.76 -6.05
CA ALA A 204 9.14 30.07 -7.01
C ALA A 204 10.49 29.40 -6.66
N GLN A 205 10.79 29.24 -5.37
CA GLN A 205 12.00 28.52 -4.94
C GLN A 205 11.84 27.01 -5.13
N ALA A 206 10.66 26.46 -4.85
CA ALA A 206 10.36 25.05 -5.10
C ALA A 206 10.56 24.68 -6.58
N GLN A 207 10.05 25.50 -7.51
CA GLN A 207 10.25 25.30 -8.96
C GLN A 207 11.72 25.37 -9.38
N ARG A 208 12.49 26.33 -8.83
CA ARG A 208 13.93 26.42 -9.09
C ARG A 208 14.69 25.20 -8.59
N LEU A 209 14.45 24.78 -7.35
CA LEU A 209 15.17 23.66 -6.73
C LEU A 209 14.77 22.31 -7.31
N ALA A 210 13.53 22.17 -7.81
CA ALA A 210 13.11 20.99 -8.56
C ALA A 210 13.89 20.84 -9.87
N GLY A 211 14.25 21.96 -10.52
CA GLY A 211 14.99 21.96 -11.79
C GLY A 211 14.20 21.43 -12.99
N LEU A 212 12.87 21.32 -12.88
CA LEU A 212 11.99 20.71 -13.89
C LEU A 212 11.22 21.73 -14.74
N GLY A 213 11.42 23.03 -14.52
CA GLY A 213 10.67 24.09 -15.18
C GLY A 213 9.28 24.37 -14.55
N PRO A 214 8.47 25.24 -15.17
CA PRO A 214 7.16 25.62 -14.64
C PRO A 214 6.12 24.49 -14.85
N GLY A 215 5.65 23.90 -13.75
CA GLY A 215 4.62 22.86 -13.78
C GLY A 215 4.42 22.23 -12.40
N TYR A 216 3.51 21.25 -12.34
CA TYR A 216 3.11 20.56 -11.12
C TYR A 216 3.03 19.05 -11.34
N ASN A 217 3.35 18.25 -10.32
CA ASN A 217 3.16 16.79 -10.38
C ASN A 217 1.69 16.43 -10.29
N ALA A 218 0.93 17.19 -9.49
CA ALA A 218 -0.48 16.98 -9.28
C ALA A 218 -1.23 18.31 -9.14
N VAL A 219 -2.53 18.30 -9.44
CA VAL A 219 -3.45 19.42 -9.15
C VAL A 219 -4.58 18.89 -8.29
N ALA A 220 -4.59 19.31 -7.04
CA ALA A 220 -5.61 18.91 -6.07
C ALA A 220 -6.80 19.86 -6.13
N ILE A 221 -8.01 19.28 -6.07
CA ILE A 221 -9.25 19.98 -6.36
C ILE A 221 -10.21 19.81 -5.20
N ARG A 222 -10.83 20.92 -4.79
CA ARG A 222 -11.99 20.91 -3.91
C ARG A 222 -13.22 21.34 -4.69
N PHE A 223 -14.31 20.61 -4.52
CA PHE A 223 -15.58 20.89 -5.18
C PHE A 223 -16.46 21.79 -4.31
N ARG A 224 -17.45 22.42 -4.92
CA ARG A 224 -18.51 23.12 -4.18
C ARG A 224 -19.42 22.07 -3.51
N PRO A 225 -20.01 22.38 -2.34
CA PRO A 225 -20.98 21.48 -1.70
C PRO A 225 -22.12 21.12 -2.65
N GLY A 226 -22.54 19.85 -2.66
CA GLY A 226 -23.63 19.36 -3.51
C GLY A 226 -23.26 19.10 -4.98
N ALA A 227 -22.00 19.26 -5.38
CA ALA A 227 -21.57 18.95 -6.75
C ALA A 227 -21.53 17.43 -7.00
N ASP A 228 -22.02 17.01 -8.17
CA ASP A 228 -21.83 15.65 -8.67
C ASP A 228 -20.35 15.44 -9.03
N GLN A 229 -19.66 14.67 -8.19
CA GLN A 229 -18.23 14.42 -8.34
C GLN A 229 -17.90 13.65 -9.61
N VAL A 230 -18.74 12.71 -10.02
CA VAL A 230 -18.48 11.85 -11.19
C VAL A 230 -18.54 12.70 -12.45
N ARG A 231 -19.63 13.47 -12.60
CA ARG A 231 -19.80 14.37 -13.74
C ARG A 231 -18.77 15.49 -13.76
N LEU A 232 -18.35 15.99 -12.59
CA LEU A 232 -17.33 17.04 -12.51
C LEU A 232 -15.93 16.52 -12.88
N ARG A 233 -15.56 15.29 -12.48
CA ARG A 233 -14.31 14.67 -12.91
C ARG A 233 -14.23 14.50 -14.43
N HIS A 234 -15.32 14.06 -15.07
CA HIS A 234 -15.37 13.95 -16.53
C HIS A 234 -15.16 15.31 -17.21
N ARG A 235 -15.86 16.35 -16.74
CA ARG A 235 -15.69 17.72 -17.26
C ARG A 235 -14.28 18.26 -17.06
N ILE A 236 -13.62 17.91 -15.95
CA ILE A 236 -12.22 18.31 -15.69
C ILE A 236 -11.28 17.59 -16.65
N ALA A 237 -11.48 16.29 -16.89
CA ALA A 237 -10.70 15.54 -17.86
C ALA A 237 -10.85 16.11 -19.28
N GLU A 238 -12.09 16.42 -19.70
CA GLU A 238 -12.37 17.08 -20.99
C GLU A 238 -11.74 18.48 -21.08
N ALA A 239 -11.87 19.27 -20.01
CA ALA A 239 -11.34 20.64 -19.97
C ALA A 239 -9.82 20.69 -20.01
N LEU A 240 -9.13 19.66 -19.50
CA LEU A 240 -7.68 19.52 -19.53
C LEU A 240 -7.16 18.90 -20.83
N GLY A 241 -7.95 18.01 -21.45
CA GLY A 241 -7.53 17.28 -22.64
C GLY A 241 -6.23 16.50 -22.42
N GLY A 242 -5.78 15.80 -23.47
CA GLY A 242 -4.51 15.06 -23.42
C GLY A 242 -4.52 13.85 -22.47
N ASN A 243 -3.33 13.39 -22.12
CA ASN A 243 -3.13 12.18 -21.32
C ASN A 243 -3.08 12.53 -19.82
N VAL A 244 -4.24 12.83 -19.23
CA VAL A 244 -4.39 13.15 -17.80
C VAL A 244 -5.29 12.15 -17.09
N GLN A 245 -4.99 11.86 -15.83
CA GLN A 245 -5.80 11.00 -14.98
C GLN A 245 -6.43 11.83 -13.87
N VAL A 246 -7.76 11.74 -13.72
CA VAL A 246 -8.50 12.38 -12.63
C VAL A 246 -8.85 11.33 -11.58
N LEU A 247 -8.12 11.36 -10.48
CA LEU A 247 -8.26 10.45 -9.35
C LEU A 247 -9.30 10.98 -8.35
N ASP A 248 -10.02 10.07 -7.73
CA ASP A 248 -10.93 10.38 -6.64
C ASP A 248 -10.18 10.55 -5.31
N ARG A 249 -10.88 11.02 -4.27
CA ARG A 249 -10.31 11.12 -2.92
C ARG A 249 -9.74 9.78 -2.43
N ARG A 250 -10.37 8.65 -2.74
CA ARG A 250 -9.92 7.32 -2.29
C ARG A 250 -8.63 6.86 -2.95
N HIS A 251 -8.26 7.41 -4.10
CA HIS A 251 -7.05 7.05 -4.85
C HIS A 251 -6.08 8.24 -4.95
N ALA A 252 -6.33 9.34 -4.24
CA ALA A 252 -5.58 10.57 -4.37
C ALA A 252 -4.09 10.42 -4.02
N ALA A 253 -3.74 9.54 -3.08
CA ALA A 253 -2.35 9.26 -2.74
C ALA A 253 -1.52 8.73 -3.92
N ALA A 254 -2.14 8.08 -4.91
CA ALA A 254 -1.43 7.64 -6.11
C ALA A 254 -0.92 8.81 -6.98
N ALA A 255 -1.41 10.04 -6.77
CA ALA A 255 -0.90 11.23 -7.44
C ALA A 255 0.35 11.82 -6.79
N ASP A 256 0.73 11.36 -5.60
CA ASP A 256 1.87 11.93 -4.90
C ASP A 256 3.18 11.39 -5.49
N ALA A 257 3.92 12.26 -6.19
CA ALA A 257 5.22 11.92 -6.77
C ALA A 257 6.28 11.60 -5.69
N GLY A 258 6.03 11.96 -4.43
CA GLY A 258 6.83 11.55 -3.28
C GLY A 258 6.41 10.24 -2.65
N ASP A 259 5.55 9.45 -3.30
CA ASP A 259 5.15 8.13 -2.84
C ASP A 259 5.85 6.97 -3.57
N PRO A 260 7.05 6.53 -3.12
CA PRO A 260 7.70 5.33 -3.66
C PRO A 260 6.85 4.07 -3.43
N THR A 261 5.88 4.11 -2.52
CA THR A 261 5.04 2.93 -2.23
C THR A 261 4.11 2.56 -3.37
N ALA A 262 3.86 3.44 -4.35
CA ALA A 262 3.08 3.02 -5.51
C ALA A 262 3.83 1.93 -6.31
N TYR A 263 5.13 2.10 -6.52
CA TYR A 263 5.97 1.11 -7.21
C TYR A 263 6.32 -0.08 -6.29
N ASP A 264 6.66 0.18 -5.03
CA ASP A 264 6.98 -0.90 -4.07
C ASP A 264 5.76 -1.78 -3.77
N ARG A 265 4.53 -1.24 -3.77
CA ARG A 265 3.30 -2.04 -3.59
C ARG A 265 3.03 -2.97 -4.76
N VAL A 266 3.23 -2.52 -6.00
CA VAL A 266 3.03 -3.39 -7.18
C VAL A 266 4.01 -4.56 -7.13
N GLN A 267 5.27 -4.30 -6.81
CA GLN A 267 6.27 -5.35 -6.64
C GLN A 267 5.97 -6.25 -5.44
N LEU A 268 5.57 -5.68 -4.30
CA LEU A 268 5.16 -6.44 -3.10
C LEU A 268 3.96 -7.35 -3.39
N VAL A 269 2.93 -6.83 -4.07
CA VAL A 269 1.76 -7.60 -4.49
C VAL A 269 2.16 -8.67 -5.49
N ALA A 270 3.04 -8.39 -6.45
CA ALA A 270 3.50 -9.39 -7.42
C ALA A 270 4.30 -10.53 -6.77
N VAL A 271 5.21 -10.22 -5.84
CA VAL A 271 6.00 -11.21 -5.10
C VAL A 271 5.09 -12.06 -4.20
N ILE A 272 4.14 -11.43 -3.51
CA ILE A 272 3.21 -12.15 -2.63
C ILE A 272 2.19 -12.96 -3.43
N ALA A 273 1.69 -12.45 -4.55
CA ALA A 273 0.76 -13.17 -5.41
C ALA A 273 1.43 -14.39 -6.06
N SER A 274 2.65 -14.23 -6.59
CA SER A 274 3.40 -15.36 -7.17
C SER A 274 3.83 -16.38 -6.11
N GLY A 275 4.36 -15.93 -4.96
CA GLY A 275 4.74 -16.80 -3.86
C GLY A 275 3.54 -17.52 -3.25
N GLY A 276 2.49 -16.78 -2.89
CA GLY A 276 1.26 -17.32 -2.32
C GLY A 276 0.53 -18.28 -3.26
N GLY A 277 0.44 -17.93 -4.56
CA GLY A 277 -0.12 -18.83 -5.58
C GLY A 277 0.67 -20.12 -5.72
N THR A 278 2.00 -20.05 -5.70
CA THR A 278 2.87 -21.23 -5.76
C THR A 278 2.73 -22.10 -4.51
N THR A 279 2.70 -21.51 -3.31
CA THR A 279 2.49 -22.25 -2.07
C THR A 279 1.13 -22.94 -2.03
N LEU A 280 0.07 -22.27 -2.51
CA LEU A 280 -1.26 -22.86 -2.61
C LEU A 280 -1.28 -24.05 -3.58
N ALA A 281 -0.63 -23.93 -4.74
CA ALA A 281 -0.53 -25.03 -5.71
C ALA A 281 0.19 -26.25 -5.11
N ILE A 282 1.32 -26.02 -4.41
CA ILE A 282 2.06 -27.07 -3.70
C ILE A 282 1.17 -27.71 -2.62
N ALA A 283 0.46 -26.90 -1.83
CA ALA A 283 -0.43 -27.39 -0.79
C ALA A 283 -1.55 -28.29 -1.33
N ILE A 284 -2.21 -27.89 -2.43
CA ILE A 284 -3.26 -28.70 -3.08
C ILE A 284 -2.67 -30.03 -3.56
N PHE A 285 -1.51 -30.01 -4.19
CA PHE A 285 -0.83 -31.22 -4.67
C PHE A 285 -0.50 -32.19 -3.53
N VAL A 286 0.13 -31.69 -2.46
CA VAL A 286 0.52 -32.54 -1.33
C VAL A 286 -0.70 -33.01 -0.54
N LEU A 287 -1.75 -32.20 -0.42
CA LEU A 287 -3.01 -32.60 0.21
C LEU A 287 -3.68 -33.73 -0.59
N GLY A 288 -3.72 -33.63 -1.92
CA GLY A 288 -4.22 -34.68 -2.80
C GLY A 288 -3.48 -36.00 -2.61
N GLY A 289 -2.14 -35.96 -2.59
CA GLY A 289 -1.31 -37.13 -2.30
C GLY A 289 -1.56 -37.73 -0.91
N THR A 290 -1.73 -36.87 0.10
CA THR A 290 -1.96 -37.32 1.49
C THR A 290 -3.34 -37.96 1.64
N VAL A 291 -4.40 -37.37 1.06
CA VAL A 291 -5.75 -37.95 1.08
C VAL A 291 -5.78 -39.29 0.33
N ALA A 292 -5.11 -39.39 -0.82
CA ALA A 292 -4.97 -40.64 -1.56
C ALA A 292 -4.26 -41.72 -0.71
N TYR A 293 -3.19 -41.33 -0.02
CA TYR A 293 -2.46 -42.21 0.90
C TYR A 293 -3.32 -42.69 2.08
N THR A 294 -4.08 -41.79 2.71
CA THR A 294 -4.99 -42.15 3.81
C THR A 294 -6.15 -43.02 3.33
N ALA A 295 -6.66 -42.80 2.11
CA ALA A 295 -7.70 -43.64 1.51
C ALA A 295 -7.20 -45.06 1.26
N GLU A 296 -5.98 -45.22 0.73
CA GLU A 296 -5.39 -46.53 0.49
C GLU A 296 -5.21 -47.32 1.80
N ARG A 297 -4.75 -46.65 2.87
CA ARG A 297 -4.67 -47.25 4.21
C ARG A 297 -6.02 -47.75 4.76
N ARG A 298 -7.14 -47.20 4.30
CA ARG A 298 -8.50 -47.57 4.74
C ARG A 298 -9.22 -48.52 3.79
N ARG A 299 -8.58 -48.96 2.72
CA ARG A 299 -9.19 -49.80 1.67
C ARG A 299 -9.84 -51.07 2.22
N ARG A 300 -9.23 -51.72 3.22
CA ARG A 300 -9.83 -52.88 3.92
C ARG A 300 -11.14 -52.53 4.65
N GLN A 301 -11.21 -51.38 5.30
CA GLN A 301 -12.42 -50.95 6.02
C GLN A 301 -13.55 -50.61 5.03
N ILE A 302 -13.20 -49.97 3.91
CA ILE A 302 -14.14 -49.68 2.82
C ILE A 302 -14.66 -50.98 2.19
N ALA A 303 -13.79 -51.98 2.01
CA ALA A 303 -14.19 -53.30 1.50
C ALA A 303 -15.19 -54.00 2.44
N VAL A 304 -14.98 -53.94 3.75
CA VAL A 304 -15.92 -54.51 4.75
C VAL A 304 -17.27 -53.78 4.71
N LEU A 305 -17.29 -52.45 4.65
CA LEU A 305 -18.53 -51.68 4.53
C LEU A 305 -19.32 -52.05 3.27
N ARG A 306 -18.63 -52.25 2.14
CA ARG A 306 -19.24 -52.69 0.88
C ARG A 306 -19.76 -54.13 0.96
N ALA A 307 -19.09 -55.02 1.70
CA ALA A 307 -19.55 -56.40 1.90
C ALA A 307 -20.87 -56.47 2.67
N VAL A 308 -21.16 -55.47 3.52
CA VAL A 308 -22.43 -55.35 4.28
C VAL A 308 -23.48 -54.52 3.50
N GLY A 309 -23.21 -54.17 2.24
CA GLY A 309 -24.18 -53.52 1.34
C GLY A 309 -24.08 -52.00 1.23
N ALA A 310 -23.03 -51.37 1.76
CA ALA A 310 -22.85 -49.93 1.58
C ALA A 310 -22.62 -49.55 0.10
N THR A 311 -23.38 -48.57 -0.38
CA THR A 311 -23.26 -48.05 -1.75
C THR A 311 -22.01 -47.17 -1.92
N PRO A 312 -21.44 -47.05 -3.14
CA PRO A 312 -20.30 -46.17 -3.40
C PRO A 312 -20.54 -44.70 -3.02
N GLY A 313 -21.79 -44.23 -3.19
CA GLY A 313 -22.21 -42.89 -2.80
C GLY A 313 -22.15 -42.66 -1.29
N GLN A 314 -22.58 -43.64 -0.48
CA GLN A 314 -22.53 -43.57 0.98
C GLN A 314 -21.08 -43.53 1.50
N VAL A 315 -20.19 -44.34 0.92
CA VAL A 315 -18.77 -44.33 1.29
C VAL A 315 -18.12 -42.99 0.93
N ARG A 316 -18.38 -42.46 -0.28
CA ARG A 316 -17.87 -41.15 -0.70
C ARG A 316 -18.41 -40.03 0.20
N ALA A 317 -19.69 -40.03 0.51
CA ALA A 317 -20.30 -39.02 1.39
C ALA A 317 -19.73 -39.06 2.81
N MET A 318 -19.49 -40.26 3.35
CA MET A 318 -18.84 -40.44 4.65
C MET A 318 -17.43 -39.84 4.66
N LEU A 319 -16.60 -40.18 3.66
CA LEU A 319 -15.25 -39.64 3.52
C LEU A 319 -15.25 -38.13 3.32
N MET A 320 -16.17 -37.59 2.52
CA MET A 320 -16.30 -36.15 2.32
C MET A 320 -16.67 -35.43 3.62
N ARG A 321 -17.59 -35.97 4.41
CA ARG A 321 -17.96 -35.38 5.71
C ARG A 321 -16.81 -35.40 6.71
N GLU A 322 -16.06 -36.50 6.76
CA GLU A 322 -14.91 -36.62 7.65
C GLU A 322 -13.80 -35.63 7.29
N THR A 323 -13.43 -35.57 6.00
CA THR A 323 -12.41 -34.63 5.51
C THR A 323 -12.90 -33.18 5.63
N ALA A 324 -14.18 -32.91 5.37
CA ALA A 324 -14.76 -31.57 5.55
C ALA A 324 -14.72 -31.12 7.01
N ALA A 325 -15.01 -32.00 7.96
CA ALA A 325 -14.91 -31.67 9.39
C ALA A 325 -13.48 -31.32 9.80
N ILE A 326 -12.50 -32.11 9.34
CA ILE A 326 -11.07 -31.83 9.61
C ILE A 326 -10.64 -30.53 8.93
N GLY A 327 -11.06 -30.32 7.68
CA GLY A 327 -10.76 -29.12 6.91
C GLY A 327 -11.33 -27.86 7.56
N LEU A 328 -12.58 -27.89 8.01
CA LEU A 328 -13.21 -26.77 8.72
C LEU A 328 -12.50 -26.45 10.03
N LEU A 329 -12.14 -27.47 10.81
CA LEU A 329 -11.42 -27.27 12.07
C LEU A 329 -10.00 -26.75 11.85
N ALA A 330 -9.26 -27.34 10.91
CA ALA A 330 -7.89 -26.95 10.58
C ALA A 330 -7.84 -25.56 9.93
N GLY A 331 -8.75 -25.28 9.00
CA GLY A 331 -8.88 -23.99 8.32
C GLY A 331 -9.28 -22.89 9.30
N GLY A 332 -10.29 -23.12 10.13
CA GLY A 332 -10.69 -22.17 11.18
C GLY A 332 -9.56 -21.88 12.18
N ALA A 333 -8.86 -22.92 12.65
CA ALA A 333 -7.70 -22.77 13.52
C ALA A 333 -6.54 -22.02 12.81
N GLY A 334 -6.32 -22.31 11.53
CA GLY A 334 -5.31 -21.65 10.70
C GLY A 334 -5.62 -20.16 10.48
N CYS A 335 -6.87 -19.81 10.21
CA CYS A 335 -7.31 -18.41 10.08
C CYS A 335 -7.15 -17.63 11.39
N LEU A 336 -7.49 -18.25 12.53
CA LEU A 336 -7.26 -17.66 13.86
C LEU A 336 -5.77 -17.47 14.16
N ALA A 337 -4.95 -18.48 13.84
CA ALA A 337 -3.50 -18.40 13.98
C ALA A 337 -2.90 -17.32 13.09
N ALA A 338 -3.35 -17.20 11.83
CA ALA A 338 -2.93 -16.14 10.93
C ALA A 338 -3.23 -14.76 11.52
N HIS A 339 -4.44 -14.56 12.01
CA HIS A 339 -4.84 -13.30 12.64
C HIS A 339 -3.96 -12.94 13.84
N ALA A 340 -3.68 -13.92 14.72
CA ALA A 340 -2.80 -13.72 15.87
C ALA A 340 -1.34 -13.39 15.47
N LEU A 341 -0.88 -13.90 14.32
CA LEU A 341 0.49 -13.73 13.83
C LEU A 341 0.70 -12.50 12.94
N PHE A 342 -0.32 -11.69 12.65
CA PHE A 342 -0.19 -10.53 11.74
C PHE A 342 0.88 -9.53 12.15
N GLY A 343 0.99 -9.23 13.44
CA GLY A 343 2.04 -8.35 13.95
C GLY A 343 3.42 -8.89 13.60
N LEU A 344 3.65 -10.19 13.78
CA LEU A 344 4.92 -10.84 13.48
C LEU A 344 5.22 -10.83 11.97
N PHE A 345 4.24 -11.13 11.13
CA PHE A 345 4.41 -11.08 9.67
C PHE A 345 4.74 -9.68 9.17
N ALA A 346 4.06 -8.65 9.69
CA ALA A 346 4.35 -7.27 9.36
C ALA A 346 5.78 -6.88 9.74
N HIS A 347 6.24 -7.25 10.94
CA HIS A 347 7.62 -7.00 11.36
C HIS A 347 8.64 -7.75 10.51
N ALA A 348 8.36 -8.99 10.11
CA ALA A 348 9.25 -9.77 9.25
C ALA A 348 9.38 -9.13 7.85
N LEU A 349 8.29 -8.63 7.27
CA LEU A 349 8.32 -7.90 6.00
C LEU A 349 9.16 -6.63 6.09
N ILE A 350 9.02 -5.89 7.19
CA ILE A 350 9.83 -4.68 7.46
C ILE A 350 11.31 -5.05 7.60
N ALA A 351 11.62 -6.09 8.38
CA ALA A 351 13.00 -6.54 8.61
C ALA A 351 13.72 -7.00 7.33
N VAL A 352 12.99 -7.56 6.36
CA VAL A 352 13.53 -7.99 5.07
C VAL A 352 13.53 -6.85 4.03
N GLY A 353 13.03 -5.67 4.38
CA GLY A 353 12.96 -4.50 3.50
C GLY A 353 11.89 -4.60 2.41
N LEU A 354 10.93 -5.52 2.56
CA LEU A 354 9.80 -5.70 1.64
C LEU A 354 8.62 -4.78 1.97
N ALA A 355 8.55 -4.26 3.20
CA ALA A 355 7.52 -3.32 3.62
C ALA A 355 8.14 -2.10 4.33
N PRO A 356 7.55 -0.90 4.19
CA PRO A 356 8.02 0.30 4.91
C PRO A 356 7.86 0.17 6.43
N ASP A 357 8.71 0.86 7.18
CA ASP A 357 8.59 1.00 8.64
C ASP A 357 7.17 1.44 9.02
N GLY A 358 6.54 0.69 9.93
CA GLY A 358 5.17 0.95 10.38
C GLY A 358 4.07 0.28 9.55
N PHE A 359 4.39 -0.54 8.53
CA PHE A 359 3.39 -1.32 7.79
C PHE A 359 2.41 -2.06 8.70
N VAL A 360 1.12 -1.69 8.60
CA VAL A 360 0.02 -2.36 9.29
C VAL A 360 -0.87 -3.04 8.27
N ILE A 361 -1.12 -4.33 8.49
CA ILE A 361 -2.05 -5.11 7.69
C ILE A 361 -3.46 -4.67 8.03
N THR A 362 -4.21 -4.16 7.05
CA THR A 362 -5.63 -3.82 7.22
C THR A 362 -6.46 -5.10 7.11
N PRO A 363 -7.14 -5.55 8.18
CA PRO A 363 -7.90 -6.79 8.14
C PRO A 363 -9.07 -6.67 7.17
N SER A 364 -9.15 -7.62 6.24
CA SER A 364 -10.26 -7.79 5.31
C SER A 364 -10.86 -9.19 5.48
N TRP A 365 -12.15 -9.37 5.20
CA TRP A 365 -12.77 -10.69 5.37
C TRP A 365 -12.51 -11.63 4.19
N ILE A 366 -12.19 -11.08 3.00
CA ILE A 366 -12.04 -11.82 1.75
C ILE A 366 -10.95 -12.92 1.84
N PRO A 367 -9.74 -12.66 2.36
CA PRO A 367 -8.70 -13.69 2.47
C PRO A 367 -9.09 -14.85 3.39
N TYR A 368 -9.87 -14.60 4.45
CA TYR A 368 -10.36 -15.64 5.34
C TYR A 368 -11.46 -16.50 4.72
N ALA A 369 -12.21 -15.95 3.74
CA ALA A 369 -13.21 -16.72 3.01
C ALA A 369 -12.58 -17.61 1.93
N ILE A 370 -11.39 -17.25 1.46
CA ILE A 370 -10.63 -18.01 0.45
C ILE A 370 -9.80 -19.13 1.09
N ALA A 371 -9.24 -18.88 2.28
CA ALA A 371 -8.40 -19.82 3.04
C ALA A 371 -9.18 -20.97 3.69
#